data_AF-A0A1F9TCS6-F1
#
_entry.id   AF-A0A1F9TCS6-F1
#
_cell.length_a   1.000
_cell.length_b   1.000
_cell.length_c   1.000
_cell.angle_alpha   90.00
_cell.angle_beta   90.00
_cell.angle_gamma   90.00
#
_symmetry.space_group_name_H-M   'P 1'
#
loop_
_entity.id
_entity.type
_entity.pdbx_description
1 polymer ?
#
loop_
_entity_poly.entity_id
_entity_poly.type
_entity_poly.pdbx_seq_one_letter_code
_entity_poly.pdbx_strand_id
1 'polypeptide(L)' 'MLTKGALEDLIMEHLRPAPGAAPAMKKVPELKKKVFLSDWELRRLYKPGARAVTVPANAILSPLSLDWLDYDGVNVLRV' A
#
# COMPACT_ATOMS: atom_id res chain seq x y z
N MET A 1 11.73 -19.07 27.75
CA MET A 1 10.84 -19.47 26.64
C MET A 1 9.82 -18.38 26.41
N LEU A 2 9.66 -17.91 25.17
CA LEU A 2 8.68 -16.87 24.84
C LEU A 2 7.29 -17.52 24.80
N THR A 3 6.57 -17.46 25.93
CA THR A 3 5.19 -17.96 25.99
C THR A 3 4.24 -16.95 25.37
N LYS A 4 3.07 -17.39 24.90
CA LYS A 4 2.05 -16.52 24.31
C LYS A 4 1.71 -15.32 25.22
N GLY A 5 1.59 -15.56 26.53
CA GLY A 5 1.36 -14.50 27.52
C GLY A 5 2.50 -13.48 27.61
N ALA A 6 3.76 -13.95 27.59
CA ALA A 6 4.91 -13.04 27.62
C ALA A 6 4.99 -12.13 26.38
N LEU A 7 4.53 -12.62 25.22
CA LEU A 7 4.44 -11.81 24.00
C LEU A 7 3.29 -10.80 24.07
N GLU A 8 2.14 -11.21 24.60
CA GLU A 8 0.97 -10.34 24.81
C GLU A 8 1.30 -9.19 25.79
N ASP A 9 2.00 -9.50 26.89
CA ASP A 9 2.41 -8.50 27.87
C ASP A 9 3.38 -7.48 27.28
N LEU A 10 4.36 -7.95 26.49
CA LEU A 10 5.34 -7.09 25.85
C LEU A 10 4.71 -6.16 24.78
N ILE A 11 3.75 -6.68 24.02
CA ILE A 11 2.96 -5.88 23.08
C ILE A 11 2.13 -4.83 23.84
N MET A 12 1.47 -5.22 24.93
CA MET A 12 0.67 -4.30 25.75
C MET A 12 1.52 -3.24 26.44
N GLU A 13 2.74 -3.55 26.83
CA GLU A 13 3.67 -2.57 27.42
C GLU A 13 4.05 -1.49 26.41
N HIS A 14 4.30 -1.84 25.14
CA HIS A 14 4.64 -0.89 24.09
C HIS A 14 3.43 -0.14 23.50
N LEU A 15 2.24 -0.75 23.51
CA LEU A 15 1.03 -0.14 22.97
C LEU A 15 0.25 0.67 24.00
N ARG A 16 0.59 0.60 25.30
CA ARG A 16 -0.07 1.40 26.33
C ARG A 16 0.26 2.88 26.11
N PRO A 17 -0.75 3.73 25.86
CA PRO A 17 -0.53 5.16 25.81
C PRO A 17 -0.13 5.67 27.19
N ALA A 18 0.82 6.60 27.26
CA ALA A 18 1.22 7.22 28.51
C ALA A 18 0.00 7.86 29.21
N PRO A 19 -0.09 7.79 30.55
CA PRO A 19 -1.19 8.42 31.29
C PRO A 19 -1.19 9.93 30.99
N GLY A 20 -2.27 10.43 30.36
CA GLY A 20 -2.39 11.82 29.90
C GLY A 20 -2.23 12.02 28.38
N ALA A 21 -1.99 10.98 27.61
CA ALA A 21 -2.03 11.06 26.15
C ALA A 21 -3.48 11.32 25.69
N ALA A 22 -3.78 12.58 25.35
CA ALA A 22 -5.01 12.93 24.66
C ALA A 22 -5.16 12.06 23.40
N PRO A 23 -6.36 11.56 23.08
CA PRO A 23 -6.57 10.85 21.82
C PRO A 23 -6.09 11.76 20.70
N ALA A 24 -5.27 11.21 19.78
CA ALA A 24 -4.75 11.96 18.65
C ALA A 24 -5.93 12.40 17.76
N MET A 25 -6.52 13.53 18.09
CA MET A 25 -7.63 14.14 17.37
C MET A 25 -7.08 14.92 16.18
N LYS A 26 -6.27 14.26 15.36
CA LYS A 26 -6.05 14.72 13.99
C LYS A 26 -7.04 13.97 13.13
N LYS A 27 -8.14 14.64 12.78
CA LYS A 27 -8.82 14.37 11.51
C LYS A 27 -7.72 14.45 10.45
N VAL A 28 -7.21 13.29 10.05
CA VAL A 28 -6.31 13.21 8.91
C VAL A 28 -7.13 13.81 7.76
N PRO A 29 -6.68 14.90 7.11
CA PRO A 29 -7.39 15.44 5.96
C PRO A 29 -7.61 14.27 5.01
N GLU A 30 -8.85 14.07 4.54
CA GLU A 30 -9.26 12.88 3.79
C GLU A 30 -8.14 12.46 2.85
N LEU A 31 -7.40 11.42 3.24
CA LEU A 31 -6.32 10.90 2.42
C LEU A 31 -7.03 10.48 1.15
N LYS A 32 -6.86 11.25 0.06
CA LYS A 32 -7.37 10.88 -1.27
C LYS A 32 -7.02 9.42 -1.45
N LYS A 33 -8.02 8.54 -1.38
CA LYS A 33 -7.82 7.10 -1.20
C LYS A 33 -6.78 6.66 -2.23
N LYS A 34 -5.58 6.29 -1.79
CA LYS A 34 -4.55 5.83 -2.71
C LYS A 34 -5.00 4.46 -3.20
N VAL A 35 -5.15 4.33 -4.52
CA VAL A 35 -5.58 3.05 -5.12
C VAL A 35 -4.34 2.20 -5.26
N PHE A 36 -4.19 1.16 -4.44
CA PHE A 36 -3.13 0.20 -4.66
C PHE A 36 -3.52 -0.72 -5.81
N LEU A 37 -2.69 -0.80 -6.84
CA LEU A 37 -2.84 -1.74 -7.94
C LEU A 37 -1.83 -2.87 -7.77
N SER A 38 -2.38 -4.05 -7.51
CA SER A 38 -1.62 -5.29 -7.45
C SER A 38 -1.21 -5.77 -8.85
N ASP A 39 -0.26 -6.69 -8.89
CA ASP A 39 0.20 -7.31 -10.13
C ASP A 39 -0.95 -7.97 -10.91
N TRP A 40 -1.85 -8.64 -10.20
CA TRP A 40 -3.01 -9.28 -10.80
C TRP A 40 -3.95 -8.28 -11.46
N GLU A 41 -4.19 -7.13 -10.82
CA GLU A 41 -5.03 -6.06 -11.38
C GLU A 41 -4.38 -5.41 -12.59
N LEU A 42 -3.06 -5.20 -12.55
CA LEU A 42 -2.31 -4.66 -13.68
C LEU A 42 -2.32 -5.61 -14.88
N ARG A 43 -2.14 -6.91 -14.66
CA ARG A 43 -2.26 -7.93 -15.73
C ARG A 43 -3.65 -7.98 -16.34
N ARG A 44 -4.69 -7.67 -15.56
CA ARG A 44 -6.07 -7.61 -16.06
C ARG A 44 -6.35 -6.34 -16.87
N LEU A 45 -5.74 -5.23 -16.49
CA LEU A 45 -5.82 -3.96 -17.23
C LEU A 45 -4.95 -3.97 -18.50
N TYR A 46 -3.83 -4.70 -18.46
CA TYR A 46 -2.92 -4.86 -19.57
C TYR A 46 -3.57 -5.69 -20.68
N LYS A 47 -3.65 -5.10 -21.88
CA LYS A 47 -4.03 -5.82 -23.10
C LYS A 47 -2.77 -6.34 -23.78
N PRO A 48 -2.70 -7.62 -24.16
CA PRO A 48 -1.52 -8.17 -24.83
C PRO A 48 -1.22 -7.38 -26.11
N GLY A 49 -0.02 -6.82 -26.19
CA GLY A 49 0.43 -5.96 -27.31
C GLY A 49 0.18 -4.45 -27.13
N ALA A 50 -0.45 -4.03 -26.02
CA ALA A 50 -0.58 -2.62 -25.70
C ALA A 50 0.76 -2.06 -25.19
N ARG A 51 1.21 -0.94 -25.75
CA ARG A 51 2.43 -0.23 -25.31
C ARG A 51 2.19 0.73 -24.14
N ALA A 52 0.98 0.78 -23.61
CA ALA A 52 0.63 1.68 -22.52
C ALA A 52 -0.46 1.09 -21.62
N VAL A 53 -0.35 1.36 -20.31
CA VAL A 53 -1.36 1.03 -19.31
C VAL A 53 -1.81 2.31 -18.63
N THR A 54 -3.13 2.50 -18.61
CA THR A 54 -3.78 3.65 -18.00
C THR A 54 -4.04 3.36 -16.52
N VAL A 55 -3.46 4.18 -15.65
CA VAL A 55 -3.45 4.01 -14.20
C VAL A 55 -3.95 5.30 -13.54
N PRO A 56 -4.74 5.23 -12.45
CA PRO A 56 -5.15 6.44 -11.73
C PRO A 56 -3.95 7.24 -11.20
N ALA A 57 -3.99 8.57 -11.26
CA ALA A 57 -2.88 9.45 -10.85
C ALA A 57 -2.47 9.26 -9.38
N ASN A 58 -3.44 8.90 -8.53
CA ASN A 58 -3.27 8.59 -7.11
C ASN A 58 -2.96 7.11 -6.83
N ALA A 59 -2.69 6.30 -7.85
CA ALA A 59 -2.43 4.88 -7.67
C ALA A 59 -0.99 4.60 -7.24
N ILE A 60 -0.85 3.62 -6.36
CA ILE A 60 0.42 3.00 -6.01
C ILE A 60 0.51 1.69 -6.80
N LEU A 61 1.56 1.56 -7.60
CA LEU A 61 1.86 0.31 -8.31
C LEU A 61 2.68 -0.62 -7.42
N SER A 62 2.39 -1.91 -7.51
CA SER A 62 3.24 -2.94 -6.92
C SER A 62 4.66 -2.88 -7.51
N PRO A 63 5.74 -2.93 -6.69
CA PRO A 63 7.12 -2.94 -7.18
C PRO A 63 7.41 -4.08 -8.16
N LEU A 64 6.88 -5.28 -7.89
CA LEU A 64 7.00 -6.44 -8.78
C LEU A 64 6.41 -6.19 -10.17
N SER A 65 5.44 -5.28 -10.25
CA SER A 65 4.80 -4.96 -11.52
C SER A 65 5.56 -3.94 -12.33
N LEU A 66 6.35 -3.08 -11.67
CA LEU A 66 7.24 -2.15 -12.37
C LEU A 66 8.30 -2.92 -13.16
N ASP A 67 8.86 -3.97 -12.57
CA ASP A 67 9.93 -4.76 -13.19
C ASP A 67 9.54 -5.32 -14.57
N TRP A 68 8.33 -5.87 -14.71
CA TRP A 68 7.89 -6.41 -16.01
C TRP A 68 7.35 -5.32 -16.95
N LEU A 69 6.74 -4.25 -16.42
CA LEU A 69 6.30 -3.11 -17.24
C LEU A 69 7.51 -2.45 -17.93
N ASP A 70 8.62 -2.30 -17.21
CA ASP A 70 9.87 -1.75 -17.74
C ASP A 70 10.51 -2.73 -18.75
N TYR A 71 10.50 -4.03 -18.47
CA TYR A 71 11.02 -5.06 -19.38
C TYR A 71 10.26 -5.12 -20.71
N ASP A 72 8.93 -5.07 -20.68
CA ASP A 72 8.06 -5.11 -21.86
C ASP A 72 7.97 -3.74 -22.58
N GLY A 73 8.60 -2.69 -22.04
CA GLY A 73 8.57 -1.34 -22.60
C GLY A 73 7.18 -0.68 -22.56
N VAL A 74 6.40 -0.99 -21.53
CA VAL A 74 5.01 -0.53 -21.37
C VAL A 74 4.98 0.79 -20.63
N ASN A 75 4.49 1.84 -21.28
CA ASN A 75 4.39 3.16 -20.67
C ASN A 75 3.22 3.26 -19.68
N VAL A 76 3.49 3.72 -18.46
CA VAL A 76 2.46 3.98 -17.45
C VAL A 76 1.90 5.38 -17.66
N LEU A 77 0.65 5.48 -18.11
CA LEU A 77 -0.07 6.74 -18.26
C LEU A 77 -0.90 6.99 -17.00
N ARG A 78 -0.55 8.05 -16.26
CA ARG A 78 -1.26 8.47 -15.05
C ARG A 78 -2.36 9.47 -15.40
N VAL A 79 -3.62 9.14 -15.11
CA VAL A 79 -4.83 9.97 -15.36
C VAL A 79 -5.63 10.25 -14.12
#